data_AF-A0A920W7F2-F1
#
_entry.id   AF-A0A920W7F2-F1
#
_cell.length_a   1.000
_cell.length_b   1.000
_cell.length_c   1.000
_cell.angle_alpha   90.00
_cell.angle_beta   90.00
_cell.angle_gamma   90.00
#
_symmetry.space_group_name_H-M   'P 1'
#
loop_
_entity.id
_entity.type
_entity.pdbx_description
1 polymer ?
#
loop_
_entity_poly.entity_id
_entity_poly.type
_entity_poly.pdbx_seq_one_letter_code
_entity_poly.pdbx_strand_id
1 'polypeptide(L)'
;MKMNGSTIKRHLRPSSLFEITLRLSQLSRFANELQELEDNLPIHPGYRDPQLGTLAPIRVVNVIFTAGDANSGVQTAAFNLPNDERVIRDKGSKRVMLKNVQQAKFDHILKPISMVALSPQERFRRII
;
A
#
# COMPACT_ATOMS: atom_id res chain seq x y z
N MET A 1 -9.27 19.21 -37.17
CA MET A 1 -8.19 18.87 -36.22
C MET A 1 -8.70 19.12 -34.79
N LYS A 2 -9.32 18.11 -34.19
CA LYS A 2 -9.70 18.05 -32.76
C LYS A 2 -9.59 16.57 -32.36
N MET A 3 -8.62 16.22 -31.52
CA MET A 3 -8.43 14.89 -30.96
C MET A 3 -8.48 15.03 -29.45
N ASN A 4 -9.69 15.03 -28.89
CA ASN A 4 -9.95 14.89 -27.46
C ASN A 4 -10.56 13.52 -27.23
N GLY A 5 -9.87 12.67 -26.48
CA GLY A 5 -10.31 11.31 -26.20
C GLY A 5 -9.27 10.58 -25.37
N SER A 6 -9.02 11.09 -24.17
CA SER A 6 -8.23 10.45 -23.13
C SER A 6 -8.64 8.98 -23.00
N THR A 7 -7.71 8.08 -23.36
CA THR A 7 -7.85 6.65 -23.16
C THR A 7 -7.73 6.35 -21.67
N ILE A 8 -8.79 6.61 -20.91
CA ILE A 8 -8.93 6.12 -19.55
C ILE A 8 -9.67 4.79 -19.65
N LYS A 9 -8.93 3.73 -20.03
CA LYS A 9 -9.40 2.36 -19.83
C LYS A 9 -9.42 2.10 -18.33
N ARG A 10 -10.51 2.46 -17.65
CA ARG A 10 -10.85 1.87 -16.34
C ARG A 10 -11.13 0.40 -16.60
N HIS A 11 -10.13 -0.45 -16.39
CA HIS A 11 -10.31 -1.89 -16.39
C HIS A 11 -11.22 -2.23 -15.21
N LEU A 12 -12.49 -2.53 -15.52
CA LEU A 12 -13.48 -2.98 -14.55
C LEU A 12 -13.02 -4.36 -14.03
N ARG A 13 -12.56 -4.43 -12.78
CA ARG A 13 -12.17 -5.69 -12.14
C ARG A 13 -13.19 -6.14 -11.09
N PRO A 14 -13.78 -7.34 -11.19
CA PRO A 14 -14.19 -8.08 -10.01
C PRO A 14 -12.94 -8.75 -9.41
N SER A 15 -12.16 -7.99 -8.64
CA SER A 15 -11.05 -8.54 -7.84
C SER A 15 -11.59 -9.08 -6.52
N SER A 16 -12.19 -10.27 -6.56
CA SER A 16 -12.64 -10.96 -5.35
C SER A 16 -11.43 -11.43 -4.56
N LEU A 17 -11.03 -10.63 -3.56
CA LEU A 17 -10.01 -11.00 -2.58
C LEU A 17 -10.71 -11.55 -1.34
N PHE A 18 -10.50 -12.83 -1.05
CA PHE A 18 -10.93 -13.45 0.21
C PHE A 18 -9.79 -13.38 1.20
N GLU A 19 -10.04 -12.79 2.37
CA GLU A 19 -9.01 -12.41 3.33
C GLU A 19 -9.39 -12.78 4.76
N ILE A 20 -8.43 -13.28 5.54
CA ILE A 20 -8.55 -13.45 7.00
C ILE A 20 -7.82 -12.29 7.67
N THR A 21 -8.52 -11.54 8.53
CA THR A 21 -7.93 -10.41 9.26
C THR A 21 -7.04 -10.89 10.41
N LEU A 22 -5.79 -10.42 10.44
CA LEU A 22 -4.81 -10.78 11.46
C LEU A 22 -4.31 -9.52 12.17
N ARG A 23 -4.68 -9.38 13.45
CA ARG A 23 -4.23 -8.36 14.44
C ARG A 23 -4.17 -6.90 13.94
N LEU A 24 -5.12 -6.10 14.43
CA LEU A 24 -5.20 -4.66 14.14
C LEU A 24 -4.42 -3.75 15.12
N SER A 25 -4.07 -4.26 16.31
CA SER A 25 -3.66 -3.41 17.44
C SER A 25 -2.28 -2.76 17.31
N GLN A 26 -1.36 -3.32 16.52
CA GLN A 26 -0.04 -2.73 16.33
C GLN A 26 -0.04 -1.60 15.29
N LEU A 27 -1.01 -1.59 14.37
CA LEU A 27 -1.04 -0.66 13.26
C LEU A 27 -1.99 0.52 13.46
N SER A 28 -2.87 0.46 14.46
CA SER A 28 -3.74 1.57 14.83
C SER A 28 -2.94 2.79 15.29
N ARG A 29 -1.71 2.61 15.81
CA ARG A 29 -0.83 3.71 16.21
C ARG A 29 -0.44 4.60 15.02
N PHE A 30 -0.06 3.98 13.90
CA PHE A 30 0.34 4.73 12.69
C PHE A 30 -0.79 5.57 12.10
N ALA A 31 -2.06 5.21 12.33
CA ALA A 31 -3.17 6.03 11.89
C ALA A 31 -3.21 7.39 12.60
N ASN A 32 -2.77 7.44 13.86
CA ASN A 32 -2.74 8.68 14.65
C ASN A 32 -1.51 9.56 14.32
N GLU A 33 -0.46 8.99 13.73
CA GLU A 33 0.79 9.69 13.39
C GLU A 33 0.76 10.34 12.00
N LEU A 34 -0.31 10.13 11.20
CA LEU A 34 -0.37 10.61 9.82
C LEU A 34 -0.33 12.14 9.71
N GLN A 35 -1.03 12.85 10.60
CA GLN A 35 -1.04 14.31 10.55
C GLN A 35 0.34 14.87 10.90
N GLU A 36 1.02 14.30 11.90
CA GLU A 36 2.38 14.71 12.26
C GLU A 36 3.37 14.49 11.10
N LEU A 37 3.22 13.40 10.33
CA LEU A 37 4.04 13.16 9.15
C LEU A 37 3.78 14.19 8.04
N GLU A 38 2.52 14.57 7.81
CA GLU A 38 2.12 15.58 6.82
C GLU A 38 2.69 16.96 7.20
N ASP A 39 2.57 17.34 8.47
CA ASP A 39 3.04 18.62 8.99
C ASP A 39 4.56 18.79 8.84
N ASN A 40 5.31 17.68 8.88
CA ASN A 40 6.77 17.63 8.81
C ASN A 40 7.32 17.27 7.42
N LEU A 41 6.49 17.18 6.38
CA LEU A 41 6.97 16.90 5.03
C LEU A 41 8.00 17.95 4.57
N PRO A 42 9.12 17.54 3.94
CA PRO A 42 10.17 18.44 3.44
C PRO A 42 9.74 19.12 2.11
N ILE A 43 8.54 19.70 2.11
CA ILE A 43 7.94 20.47 1.01
C ILE A 43 7.57 21.86 1.50
N HIS A 44 7.33 22.77 0.56
CA HIS A 44 6.87 24.11 0.90
C HIS A 44 5.55 24.05 1.71
N PRO A 45 5.44 24.76 2.84
CA PRO A 45 4.28 24.65 3.74
C PRO A 45 2.93 24.87 3.08
N GLY A 46 2.86 25.74 2.07
CA GLY A 46 1.63 26.01 1.32
C GLY A 46 1.08 24.84 0.48
N TYR A 47 1.82 23.73 0.34
CA TYR A 47 1.36 22.51 -0.32
C TYR A 47 0.97 21.39 0.64
N ARG A 48 1.13 21.59 1.96
CA ARG A 48 0.77 20.60 2.97
C ARG A 48 -0.73 20.62 3.20
N ASP A 49 -1.31 19.46 3.49
CA ASP A 49 -2.72 19.38 3.88
C ASP A 49 -2.88 19.70 5.38
N PRO A 50 -3.55 20.82 5.75
CA PRO A 50 -3.72 21.19 7.15
C PRO A 50 -4.62 20.21 7.91
N GLN A 51 -5.41 19.39 7.22
CA GLN A 51 -6.28 18.41 7.86
C GLN A 51 -6.49 17.20 6.96
N LEU A 52 -5.72 16.14 7.22
CA LEU A 52 -5.96 14.85 6.59
C LEU A 52 -7.33 14.27 7.00
N GLY A 53 -7.98 13.60 6.05
CA GLY A 53 -9.22 12.87 6.30
C GLY A 53 -9.06 11.85 7.45
N THR A 54 -9.97 11.91 8.43
CA THR A 54 -9.89 11.23 9.74
C THR A 54 -9.94 9.70 9.71
N LEU A 55 -10.12 9.08 8.55
CA LEU A 55 -10.29 7.63 8.41
C LEU A 55 -9.24 7.03 7.47
N ALA A 56 -8.12 6.59 8.04
CA ALA A 56 -7.13 5.78 7.32
C ALA A 56 -7.02 4.37 7.94
N PRO A 57 -8.08 3.53 7.87
CA PRO A 57 -8.04 2.21 8.48
C PRO A 57 -6.98 1.34 7.79
N ILE A 58 -5.99 0.90 8.58
CA ILE A 58 -4.99 -0.08 8.17
C ILE A 58 -5.48 -1.47 8.54
N ARG A 59 -5.40 -2.40 7.59
CA ARG A 59 -5.74 -3.81 7.77
C ARG A 59 -4.58 -4.68 7.33
N VAL A 60 -4.19 -5.64 8.16
CA VAL A 60 -3.28 -6.73 7.79
C VAL A 60 -4.10 -8.00 7.65
N VAL A 61 -3.91 -8.66 6.52
CA VAL A 61 -4.69 -9.83 6.17
C VAL A 61 -3.83 -10.90 5.53
N ASN A 62 -4.26 -12.15 5.66
CA ASN A 62 -3.77 -13.23 4.83
C ASN A 62 -4.75 -13.46 3.68
N VAL A 63 -4.21 -13.44 2.47
CA VAL A 63 -4.96 -13.70 1.23
C VAL A 63 -5.16 -15.19 1.06
N ILE A 64 -6.40 -15.62 0.89
CA ILE A 64 -6.74 -17.00 0.54
C ILE A 64 -6.82 -17.16 -0.98
N PHE A 65 -7.38 -16.18 -1.67
CA PHE A 65 -7.64 -16.25 -3.11
C PHE A 65 -7.59 -14.86 -3.76
N THR A 66 -7.00 -14.79 -4.95
CA THR A 66 -6.99 -13.61 -5.82
C THR A 66 -7.47 -13.97 -7.22
N ALA A 67 -8.25 -13.08 -7.85
CA ALA A 67 -8.74 -13.24 -9.23
C ALA A 67 -8.75 -11.89 -9.98
N GLY A 68 -8.95 -11.97 -11.29
CA GLY A 68 -8.83 -10.83 -12.20
C GLY A 68 -7.39 -10.27 -12.22
N ASP A 69 -7.21 -8.99 -12.50
CA ASP A 69 -5.87 -8.40 -12.57
C ASP A 69 -5.18 -8.15 -11.21
N ALA A 70 -5.76 -8.63 -10.10
CA ALA A 70 -4.99 -8.87 -8.87
C ALA A 70 -4.13 -10.15 -8.94
N ASN A 71 -4.47 -11.08 -9.85
CA ASN A 71 -3.79 -12.35 -10.10
C ASN A 71 -3.03 -12.38 -11.45
N SER A 72 -2.92 -11.25 -12.14
CA SER A 72 -2.16 -11.16 -13.40
C SER A 72 -0.74 -10.65 -13.15
N GLY A 73 0.28 -11.43 -13.53
CA GLY A 73 1.68 -11.01 -13.44
C GLY A 73 2.19 -10.90 -12.00
N VAL A 74 2.67 -9.72 -11.62
CA VAL A 74 3.23 -9.50 -10.28
C VAL A 74 2.09 -9.41 -9.25
N GLN A 75 2.07 -10.36 -8.31
CA GLN A 75 1.06 -10.41 -7.25
C GLN A 75 1.07 -9.12 -6.41
N THR A 76 -0.11 -8.59 -6.09
CA THR A 76 -0.25 -7.39 -5.26
C THR A 76 0.19 -7.67 -3.83
N ALA A 77 1.03 -6.82 -3.24
CA ALA A 77 1.53 -6.99 -1.86
C ALA A 77 0.77 -6.16 -0.82
N ALA A 78 0.26 -5.01 -1.24
CA ALA A 78 -0.58 -4.11 -0.48
C ALA A 78 -1.34 -3.21 -1.47
N PHE A 79 -2.48 -2.64 -1.04
CA PHE A 79 -3.21 -1.66 -1.83
C PHE A 79 -3.86 -0.60 -0.93
N ASN A 80 -4.11 0.57 -1.51
CA ASN A 80 -4.85 1.67 -0.90
C ASN A 80 -6.03 2.02 -1.81
N LEU A 81 -7.26 1.98 -1.28
CA LEU A 81 -8.48 2.25 -2.04
C LEU A 81 -9.47 3.05 -1.19
N PRO A 82 -10.34 3.88 -1.79
CA PRO A 82 -10.56 4.08 -3.22
C PRO A 82 -9.50 4.98 -3.89
N ASN A 83 -9.48 5.01 -5.24
CA ASN A 83 -8.58 5.86 -6.04
C ASN A 83 -9.18 7.22 -6.43
N ASP A 84 -10.45 7.51 -6.10
CA ASP A 84 -11.10 8.79 -6.41
C ASP A 84 -10.73 9.83 -5.34
N GLU A 85 -10.00 10.87 -5.73
CA GLU A 85 -9.51 11.92 -4.84
C GLU A 85 -10.62 12.62 -4.04
N ARG A 86 -11.82 12.74 -4.61
CA ARG A 86 -12.96 13.34 -3.90
C ARG A 86 -13.38 12.47 -2.72
N VAL A 87 -13.45 11.16 -2.95
CA VAL A 87 -13.82 10.19 -1.91
C VAL A 87 -12.72 10.08 -0.86
N ILE A 88 -11.44 10.15 -1.28
CA ILE A 88 -10.31 10.16 -0.35
C ILE A 88 -10.37 11.38 0.56
N ARG A 89 -10.66 12.58 0.02
CA ARG A 89 -10.77 13.80 0.83
C ARG A 89 -11.92 13.71 1.85
N ASP A 90 -13.08 13.25 1.40
CA ASP A 90 -14.30 13.26 2.23
C ASP A 90 -14.37 12.10 3.24
N LYS A 91 -13.79 10.94 2.90
CA LYS A 91 -13.96 9.67 3.62
C LYS A 91 -12.65 8.96 3.96
N GLY A 92 -11.53 9.46 3.48
CA GLY A 92 -10.24 8.79 3.61
C GLY A 92 -10.10 7.56 2.73
N SER A 93 -9.06 6.77 2.99
CA SER A 93 -8.74 5.57 2.21
C SER A 93 -8.37 4.38 3.11
N LYS A 94 -8.77 3.18 2.68
CA LYS A 94 -8.44 1.92 3.36
C LYS A 94 -7.12 1.39 2.82
N ARG A 95 -6.17 1.16 3.72
CA ARG A 95 -4.87 0.54 3.43
C ARG A 95 -4.90 -0.93 3.84
N VAL A 96 -4.65 -1.83 2.90
CA VAL A 96 -4.65 -3.28 3.15
C VAL A 96 -3.28 -3.86 2.82
N MET A 97 -2.70 -4.60 3.77
CA MET A 97 -1.42 -5.28 3.65
C MET A 97 -1.62 -6.80 3.61
N LEU A 98 -1.10 -7.43 2.56
CA LEU A 98 -1.24 -8.87 2.33
C LEU A 98 -0.03 -9.60 2.90
N LYS A 99 -0.12 -10.02 4.17
CA LYS A 99 1.03 -10.50 4.95
C LYS A 99 1.67 -11.74 4.33
N ASN A 100 0.87 -12.75 3.98
CA ASN A 100 1.38 -13.98 3.38
C ASN A 100 2.03 -13.75 2.00
N VAL A 101 1.48 -12.85 1.19
CA VAL A 101 2.09 -12.49 -0.11
C VAL A 101 3.42 -11.74 0.09
N GLN A 102 3.47 -10.80 1.04
CA GLN A 102 4.70 -10.09 1.38
C GLN A 102 5.77 -11.04 1.92
N GLN A 103 5.40 -11.98 2.79
CA GLN A 103 6.29 -13.00 3.32
C GLN A 103 6.87 -13.87 2.19
N ALA A 104 6.01 -14.36 1.29
CA ALA A 104 6.46 -15.16 0.15
C ALA A 104 7.44 -14.38 -0.76
N LYS A 105 7.16 -13.10 -1.04
CA LYS A 105 8.08 -12.24 -1.80
C LYS A 105 9.40 -12.00 -1.06
N PHE A 106 9.35 -11.82 0.25
CA PHE A 106 10.56 -11.66 1.06
C PHE A 106 11.45 -12.91 0.97
N ASP A 107 10.88 -14.08 1.21
CA ASP A 107 11.63 -15.34 1.30
C ASP A 107 12.16 -15.80 -0.06
N HIS A 108 11.36 -15.69 -1.11
CA HIS A 108 11.70 -16.25 -2.43
C HIS A 108 12.33 -15.25 -3.40
N ILE A 109 12.24 -13.94 -3.14
CA ILE A 109 12.76 -12.91 -4.05
C ILE A 109 13.75 -12.00 -3.34
N LEU A 110 13.33 -11.29 -2.29
CA LEU A 110 14.19 -10.27 -1.68
C LEU A 110 15.42 -10.87 -1.01
N LYS A 111 15.25 -11.98 -0.27
CA LYS A 111 16.35 -12.67 0.42
C LYS A 111 17.38 -13.26 -0.57
N PRO A 112 17.00 -13.95 -1.66
CA PRO A 112 17.97 -14.34 -2.68
C PRO A 112 18.69 -13.16 -3.35
N ILE A 113 17.97 -12.07 -3.66
CA ILE A 113 18.57 -10.87 -4.26
C ILE A 113 19.61 -10.25 -3.33
N SER A 114 19.32 -10.15 -2.03
CA SER A 114 20.26 -9.55 -1.06
C SER A 114 21.58 -10.34 -0.94
N MET A 115 21.55 -11.66 -1.19
CA MET A 115 22.75 -12.51 -1.21
C MET A 115 23.69 -12.20 -2.39
N VAL A 116 23.21 -11.52 -3.42
CA VAL A 116 23.99 -11.13 -4.60
C VAL A 116 24.29 -9.63 -4.58
N ALA A 117 23.29 -8.81 -4.29
CA ALA A 117 23.39 -7.35 -4.41
C ALA A 117 24.13 -6.67 -3.25
N LEU A 118 24.17 -7.29 -2.06
CA LEU A 118 24.78 -6.70 -0.86
C LEU A 118 26.06 -7.42 -0.45
N SER A 119 27.00 -6.67 0.13
CA SER A 119 28.16 -7.24 0.79
C SER A 119 27.75 -8.07 2.03
N PRO A 120 28.52 -9.08 2.45
CA PRO A 120 28.20 -9.87 3.64
C PRO A 120 27.93 -9.03 4.91
N GLN A 121 28.62 -7.90 5.06
CA GLN A 121 28.50 -6.97 6.19
C GLN A 121 27.15 -6.25 6.21
N GLU A 122 26.55 -6.00 5.04
CA GLU A 122 25.28 -5.27 4.93
C GLU A 122 24.07 -6.20 4.99
N ARG A 123 24.23 -7.51 4.73
CA ARG A 123 23.14 -8.50 4.72
C ARG A 123 22.43 -8.69 6.06
N PHE A 124 23.14 -8.46 7.17
CA PHE A 124 22.65 -8.72 8.53
C PHE A 124 22.75 -7.51 9.44
N ARG A 125 22.94 -6.31 8.88
CA ARG A 125 22.96 -5.09 9.69
C ARG A 125 21.56 -4.89 10.28
N ARG A 126 21.42 -5.07 11.59
CA ARG A 126 20.22 -4.61 12.30
C ARG A 126 20.17 -3.09 12.15
N ILE A 127 19.12 -2.60 11.51
CA ILE A 127 18.80 -1.17 11.45
C ILE A 127 18.05 -0.85 12.75
N ILE A 128 18.79 -0.76 13.85
CA ILE A 128 18.43 -0.08 15.11
C ILE A 128 19.66 -0.06 16.02
#